data_AF-A0A4Y7RXM3-F1
#
_entry.id   AF-A0A4Y7RXM3-F1
#
_cell.length_a   1.000
_cell.length_b   1.000
_cell.length_c   1.000
_cell.angle_alpha   90.00
_cell.angle_beta   90.00
_cell.angle_gamma   90.00
#
_symmetry.space_group_name_H-M   'P 1'
#
loop_
_entity.id
_entity.type
_entity.pdbx_description
1 polymer ?
#
loop_
_entity_poly.entity_id
_entity_poly.type
_entity_poly.pdbx_seq_one_letter_code
_entity_poly.pdbx_strand_id
1 'polypeptide(L)'
;MSGSLTNPYQISSIENLCQILQGIGFAREYFKGMRTQKANLEIGGAINCRIFATGDVSIRGKGCFNTNIRAGGSVRINGVFRGGEIHAGGSVVIGEAGTEMGVRTIIEVGERGYSQDRRV
;
A
#
# COMPACT_ATOMS: atom_id res chain seq x y z
N MET A 1 6.65 34.98 18.11
CA MET A 1 7.01 34.38 16.81
C MET A 1 8.53 34.33 16.71
N SER A 2 9.14 33.21 17.09
CA SER A 2 10.50 32.84 16.66
C SER A 2 10.73 31.40 17.09
N GLY A 3 11.16 30.57 16.15
CA GLY A 3 11.27 29.13 16.32
C GLY A 3 12.41 28.72 17.26
N SER A 4 12.26 27.55 17.86
CA SER A 4 13.38 26.73 18.31
C SER A 4 12.87 25.31 18.56
N LEU A 5 12.91 24.47 17.54
CA LEU A 5 12.81 23.01 17.69
C LEU A 5 13.86 22.32 16.81
N THR A 6 15.09 22.86 16.80
CA THR A 6 16.22 22.34 16.01
C THR A 6 17.43 21.95 16.84
N ASN A 7 17.40 22.10 18.17
CA ASN A 7 18.52 21.72 19.04
C ASN A 7 18.09 20.72 20.14
N PRO A 8 18.56 19.46 20.12
CA PRO A 8 18.21 18.44 21.11
C PRO A 8 18.76 18.73 22.53
N TYR A 9 19.64 19.72 22.70
CA TYR A 9 20.21 20.11 24.00
C TYR A 9 19.42 21.21 24.73
N GLN A 10 18.27 21.66 24.22
CA GLN A 10 17.41 22.68 24.86
C GLN A 10 16.30 22.10 25.76
N ILE A 11 16.36 20.83 26.15
CA ILE A 11 15.50 20.30 27.21
C ILE A 11 16.06 20.78 28.56
N SER A 12 15.92 22.07 28.84
CA SER A 12 16.51 22.75 29.99
C SER A 12 15.65 22.71 31.26
N SER A 13 14.41 22.24 31.16
CA SER A 13 13.50 22.12 32.32
C SER A 13 12.49 20.97 32.16
N ILE A 14 12.03 20.41 33.28
CA ILE A 14 11.00 19.36 33.34
C ILE A 14 9.72 19.79 32.62
N GLU A 15 9.39 21.08 32.63
CA GLU A 15 8.22 21.64 31.96
C GLU A 15 8.26 21.45 30.43
N ASN A 16 9.43 21.60 29.79
CA ASN A 16 9.58 21.40 28.34
C ASN A 16 9.37 19.93 27.96
N LEU A 17 9.85 19.01 28.78
CA LEU A 17 9.64 17.58 28.57
C LEU A 17 8.15 17.21 28.73
N CYS A 18 7.48 17.76 29.75
CA CYS A 18 6.04 17.59 29.95
C CYS A 18 5.22 18.11 28.76
N GLN A 19 5.57 19.27 28.20
CA GLN A 19 4.90 19.83 27.02
C GLN A 19 5.08 18.94 25.78
N ILE A 20 6.28 18.39 25.56
CA ILE A 20 6.53 17.46 24.46
C ILE A 20 5.73 16.17 24.65
N LEU A 21 5.72 15.60 25.86
CA LEU A 21 4.96 14.39 26.17
C LEU A 21 3.45 14.60 26.00
N GLN A 22 2.94 15.77 26.40
CA GLN A 22 1.54 16.16 26.16
C GLN A 22 1.25 16.30 24.66
N GLY A 23 2.15 16.94 23.90
CA GLY A 23 2.02 17.09 22.45
C GLY A 23 2.01 15.74 21.72
N ILE A 24 2.90 14.82 22.11
CA ILE A 24 2.94 13.45 21.59
C ILE A 24 1.66 12.69 21.97
N GLY A 25 1.20 12.82 23.21
CA GLY A 25 -0.04 12.22 23.68
C GLY A 25 -1.25 12.70 22.87
N PHE A 26 -1.37 14.00 22.66
CA PHE A 26 -2.43 14.60 21.86
C PHE A 26 -2.36 14.15 20.40
N ALA A 27 -1.18 14.19 19.76
CA ALA A 27 -1.00 13.71 18.40
C ALA A 27 -1.40 12.24 18.26
N ARG A 28 -1.02 11.39 19.23
CA ARG A 28 -1.38 9.96 19.23
C ARG A 28 -2.90 9.75 19.30
N GLU A 29 -3.59 10.45 20.19
CA GLU A 29 -5.04 10.33 20.32
C GLU A 29 -5.79 10.94 19.11
N TYR A 30 -5.27 12.05 18.57
CA TYR A 30 -5.77 12.65 17.33
C TYR A 30 -5.69 11.66 16.14
N PHE A 31 -4.56 10.98 15.96
CA PHE A 31 -4.40 9.97 14.90
C PHE A 31 -5.18 8.69 15.17
N LYS A 32 -5.34 8.25 16.43
CA LYS A 32 -6.22 7.11 16.78
C LYS A 32 -7.69 7.39 16.45
N GLY A 33 -8.14 8.63 16.63
CA GLY A 33 -9.50 9.05 16.32
C GLY A 33 -9.77 9.15 14.81
N MET A 34 -8.74 9.33 14.00
CA MET A 34 -8.87 9.26 12.54
C MET A 34 -9.06 7.81 12.09
N ARG A 35 -10.31 7.47 11.72
CA ARG A 35 -10.56 6.30 10.89
C ARG A 35 -9.99 6.59 9.51
N THR A 36 -8.75 6.18 9.25
CA THR A 36 -8.20 6.22 7.89
C THR A 36 -9.05 5.28 7.03
N GLN A 37 -9.96 5.85 6.24
CA GLN A 37 -10.68 5.05 5.25
C GLN A 37 -9.65 4.62 4.20
N LYS A 38 -9.43 3.32 4.13
CA LYS A 38 -8.61 2.74 3.07
C LYS A 38 -9.29 3.02 1.73
N ALA A 39 -8.53 3.59 0.80
CA ALA A 39 -8.99 3.84 -0.55
C ALA A 39 -8.89 2.53 -1.33
N ASN A 40 -10.04 1.91 -1.57
CA ASN A 40 -10.16 0.75 -2.43
C ASN A 40 -10.30 1.20 -3.89
N LEU A 41 -9.73 0.45 -4.82
CA LEU A 41 -9.81 0.73 -6.24
C LEU A 41 -10.45 -0.44 -6.98
N GLU A 42 -11.41 -0.14 -7.84
CA GLU A 42 -12.01 -1.11 -8.74
C GLU A 42 -11.94 -0.59 -10.19
N ILE A 43 -11.31 -1.36 -11.07
CA ILE A 43 -11.17 -1.00 -12.50
C ILE A 43 -11.37 -2.22 -13.41
N GLY A 44 -11.66 -1.95 -14.68
CA GLY A 44 -11.83 -3.00 -15.70
C GLY A 44 -10.51 -3.62 -16.20
N GLY A 45 -9.41 -2.88 -16.15
CA GLY A 45 -8.12 -3.34 -16.67
C GLY A 45 -7.16 -2.16 -16.79
N ALA A 46 -5.88 -2.46 -17.03
CA ALA A 46 -4.84 -1.44 -17.11
C ALA A 46 -3.71 -1.87 -18.07
N ILE A 47 -3.16 -0.91 -18.82
CA ILE A 47 -2.07 -1.14 -19.76
C ILE A 47 -1.08 0.02 -19.62
N ASN A 48 0.20 -0.27 -19.38
CA ASN A 48 1.25 0.74 -19.18
C ASN A 48 0.94 1.70 -18.02
N CYS A 49 0.30 1.19 -16.96
CA CYS A 49 -0.17 1.99 -15.84
C CYS A 49 0.69 1.81 -14.58
N ARG A 50 0.56 2.76 -13.66
CA ARG A 50 0.97 2.61 -12.26
C ARG A 50 -0.23 2.87 -11.37
N ILE A 51 -0.57 1.89 -10.55
CA ILE A 51 -1.76 1.88 -9.69
C ILE A 51 -1.31 1.90 -8.23
N PHE A 52 -1.88 2.81 -7.44
CA PHE A 52 -1.61 2.95 -6.01
C PHE A 52 -2.92 3.00 -5.22
N ALA A 53 -3.03 2.17 -4.20
CA ALA A 53 -4.18 2.14 -3.30
C ALA A 53 -3.73 1.87 -1.85
N THR A 54 -4.34 2.56 -0.88
CA THR A 54 -4.11 2.28 0.55
C THR A 54 -4.93 1.07 1.04
N GLY A 55 -5.99 0.73 0.30
CA GLY A 55 -6.81 -0.45 0.50
C GLY A 55 -6.57 -1.53 -0.55
N ASP A 56 -7.66 -2.18 -0.92
CA ASP A 56 -7.66 -3.29 -1.88
C ASP A 56 -7.72 -2.79 -3.33
N VAL A 57 -7.18 -3.58 -4.26
CA VAL A 57 -7.29 -3.34 -5.71
C VAL A 57 -7.99 -4.52 -6.37
N SER A 58 -9.07 -4.24 -7.11
CA SER A 58 -9.85 -5.23 -7.85
C SER A 58 -9.85 -4.91 -9.34
N ILE A 59 -9.33 -5.84 -10.14
CA ILE A 59 -9.34 -5.80 -11.60
C ILE A 59 -10.36 -6.81 -12.11
N ARG A 60 -11.52 -6.34 -12.58
CA ARG A 60 -12.63 -7.22 -12.96
C ARG A 60 -12.67 -7.64 -14.43
N GLY A 61 -12.01 -6.91 -15.33
CA GLY A 61 -12.03 -7.23 -16.75
C GLY A 61 -10.83 -8.07 -17.20
N LYS A 62 -10.38 -7.85 -18.43
CA LYS A 62 -9.48 -8.76 -19.16
C LYS A 62 -8.11 -8.96 -18.50
N GLY A 63 -7.67 -8.03 -17.65
CA GLY A 63 -6.40 -8.13 -16.94
C GLY A 63 -5.58 -6.85 -16.96
N CYS A 64 -4.30 -6.97 -16.61
CA CYS A 64 -3.34 -5.88 -16.70
C CYS A 64 -2.08 -6.29 -17.46
N PHE A 65 -1.55 -5.34 -18.23
CA PHE A 65 -0.36 -5.54 -19.06
C PHE A 65 0.66 -4.44 -18.79
N ASN A 66 1.93 -4.80 -18.60
CA ASN A 66 3.03 -3.89 -18.31
C ASN A 66 2.65 -2.84 -17.24
N THR A 67 2.11 -3.31 -16.12
CA THR A 67 1.47 -2.44 -15.12
C THR A 67 2.00 -2.76 -13.74
N ASN A 68 2.30 -1.71 -12.96
CA ASN A 68 2.74 -1.85 -11.58
C ASN A 68 1.60 -1.51 -10.62
N ILE A 69 1.34 -2.37 -9.64
CA ILE A 69 0.27 -2.24 -8.66
C ILE A 69 0.88 -2.23 -7.27
N ARG A 70 0.59 -1.19 -6.49
CA ARG A 70 0.91 -1.13 -5.06
C ARG A 70 -0.37 -0.98 -4.25
N ALA A 71 -0.64 -1.95 -3.40
CA ALA A 71 -1.83 -1.99 -2.55
C ALA A 71 -1.44 -2.17 -1.08
N GLY A 72 -1.97 -1.32 -0.20
CA GLY A 72 -1.88 -1.55 1.25
C GLY A 72 -2.74 -2.73 1.72
N GLY A 73 -3.72 -3.14 0.92
CA GLY A 73 -4.55 -4.32 1.12
C GLY A 73 -4.21 -5.45 0.15
N SER A 74 -5.22 -6.20 -0.25
CA SER A 74 -5.13 -7.34 -1.18
C SER A 74 -5.33 -6.90 -2.63
N VAL A 75 -4.79 -7.67 -3.56
CA VAL A 75 -4.97 -7.45 -5.00
C VAL A 75 -5.69 -8.65 -5.60
N ARG A 76 -6.78 -8.39 -6.33
CA ARG A 76 -7.51 -9.42 -7.07
C ARG A 76 -7.60 -9.06 -8.53
N ILE A 77 -7.15 -9.97 -9.39
CA ILE A 77 -7.22 -9.84 -10.84
C ILE A 77 -7.94 -11.05 -11.37
N ASN A 78 -9.16 -10.88 -11.87
CA ASN A 78 -9.91 -12.01 -12.44
C ASN A 78 -9.34 -12.44 -13.80
N GLY A 79 -8.76 -11.51 -14.55
CA GLY A 79 -8.11 -11.75 -15.83
C GLY A 79 -6.62 -12.05 -15.69
N VAL A 80 -5.89 -11.69 -16.74
CA VAL A 80 -4.47 -12.03 -16.86
C VAL A 80 -3.58 -10.89 -16.37
N PHE A 81 -2.49 -11.20 -15.67
CA PHE A 81 -1.46 -10.23 -15.29
C PHE A 81 -0.14 -10.54 -16.01
N ARG A 82 0.29 -9.65 -16.91
CA ARG A 82 1.47 -9.87 -17.77
C ARG A 82 2.38 -8.66 -17.82
N GLY A 83 3.58 -8.81 -17.28
CA GLY A 83 4.56 -7.74 -17.26
C GLY A 83 4.23 -6.67 -16.22
N GLY A 84 5.23 -6.37 -15.39
CA GLY A 84 5.11 -5.45 -14.27
C GLY A 84 5.13 -6.18 -12.93
N GLU A 85 4.78 -5.43 -11.89
CA GLU A 85 4.99 -5.83 -10.50
C GLU A 85 3.76 -5.58 -9.64
N ILE A 86 3.40 -6.55 -8.80
CA ILE A 86 2.37 -6.40 -7.78
C ILE A 86 3.04 -6.44 -6.42
N HIS A 87 2.79 -5.40 -5.62
CA HIS A 87 3.19 -5.31 -4.22
C HIS A 87 1.93 -5.14 -3.38
N ALA A 88 1.56 -6.17 -2.63
CA ALA A 88 0.36 -6.16 -1.80
C ALA A 88 0.70 -6.38 -0.33
N GLY A 89 0.14 -5.55 0.56
CA GLY A 89 0.22 -5.80 2.00
C GLY A 89 -0.59 -7.04 2.43
N GLY A 90 -1.62 -7.39 1.65
CA GLY A 90 -2.46 -8.57 1.83
C GLY A 90 -2.16 -9.70 0.85
N SER A 91 -3.20 -10.42 0.44
CA SER A 91 -3.09 -11.54 -0.50
C SER A 91 -3.20 -11.08 -1.95
N VAL A 92 -2.65 -11.86 -2.88
CA VAL A 92 -2.75 -11.62 -4.33
C VAL A 92 -3.42 -12.82 -4.99
N VAL A 93 -4.54 -12.60 -5.65
CA VAL A 93 -5.26 -13.65 -6.39
C VAL A 93 -5.36 -13.22 -7.85
N ILE A 94 -4.83 -14.03 -8.75
CA ILE A 94 -4.77 -13.74 -10.18
C ILE A 94 -5.39 -14.92 -10.94
N GLY A 95 -6.16 -14.62 -11.99
CA GLY A 95 -6.68 -15.64 -12.90
C GLY A 95 -5.55 -16.36 -13.63
N GLU A 96 -4.65 -15.59 -14.26
CA GLU A 96 -3.45 -16.10 -14.89
C GLU A 96 -2.28 -15.13 -14.69
N ALA A 97 -1.13 -15.62 -14.21
CA ALA A 97 0.08 -14.81 -14.08
C ALA A 97 1.14 -15.17 -15.13
N GLY A 98 1.63 -14.16 -15.85
CA GLY A 98 2.77 -14.27 -16.77
C GLY A 98 2.41 -14.64 -18.22
N THR A 99 3.46 -14.88 -19.00
CA THR A 99 3.39 -15.38 -20.39
C THR A 99 4.31 -16.58 -20.54
N GLU A 100 3.99 -17.47 -21.48
CA GLU A 100 4.91 -18.54 -21.91
C GLU A 100 6.20 -17.96 -22.52
N MET A 101 6.11 -16.78 -23.12
CA MET A 101 7.21 -16.08 -23.81
C MET A 101 8.16 -15.32 -22.85
N GLY A 102 8.07 -15.53 -21.53
CA GLY A 102 9.09 -15.08 -20.58
C GLY A 102 9.03 -13.59 -20.17
N VAL A 103 7.86 -12.95 -20.25
CA VAL A 103 7.74 -11.55 -19.77
C VAL A 103 7.82 -11.53 -18.24
N ARG A 104 8.85 -10.84 -17.71
CA ARG A 104 9.09 -10.71 -16.27
C ARG A 104 7.87 -10.14 -15.56
N THR A 105 7.33 -10.94 -14.63
CA THR A 105 6.15 -10.62 -13.84
C THR A 105 6.48 -10.91 -12.38
N ILE A 106 6.36 -9.91 -11.51
CA ILE A 106 6.73 -10.03 -10.09
C ILE A 106 5.48 -9.90 -9.24
N ILE A 107 5.34 -10.77 -8.24
CA ILE A 107 4.25 -10.74 -7.28
C ILE A 107 4.87 -10.87 -5.89
N GLU A 108 4.75 -9.80 -5.11
CA GLU A 108 5.21 -9.72 -3.73
C GLU A 108 4.02 -9.48 -2.80
N VAL A 109 3.96 -10.29 -1.75
CA VAL A 109 2.93 -10.25 -0.71
C VAL A 109 3.56 -9.96 0.64
N GLY A 110 2.81 -9.29 1.52
CA GLY A 110 3.20 -9.11 2.91
C GLY A 110 3.32 -10.44 3.67
N GLU A 111 3.93 -10.41 4.87
CA GLU A 111 4.29 -11.61 5.65
C GLU A 111 3.17 -12.65 5.87
N ARG A 112 1.90 -12.24 5.86
CA ARG A 112 0.74 -13.13 6.05
C ARG A 112 -0.13 -13.27 4.80
N GLY A 113 0.27 -12.65 3.70
CA GLY A 113 -0.40 -12.77 2.42
C GLY A 113 0.04 -14.04 1.69
N TYR A 114 -0.82 -14.55 0.83
CA TYR A 114 -0.46 -15.60 -0.12
C TYR A 114 -0.71 -15.10 -1.54
N SER A 115 0.03 -15.65 -2.50
CA SER A 115 -0.24 -15.48 -3.93
C SER A 115 -0.86 -16.76 -4.49
N GLN A 116 -1.90 -16.63 -5.32
CA GLN A 116 -2.55 -17.77 -5.99
C GLN A 116 -2.80 -17.44 -7.46
N ASP A 117 -2.25 -18.28 -8.34
CA ASP A 117 -2.56 -18.33 -9.78
C ASP A 117 -3.67 -19.39 -10.00
N ARG A 118 -4.71 -19.07 -10.77
CA ARG A 118 -5.89 -19.92 -10.99
C ARG A 118 -6.03 -20.34 -12.45
N ARG A 119 -4.95 -20.77 -13.07
CA ARG A 119 -5.01 -21.43 -14.38
C ARG A 119 -5.90 -22.67 -14.30
N VAL A 120 -6.94 -22.67 -15.14
CA VAL A 120 -7.77 -23.83 -15.50
C VAL A 120 -7.24 -24.47 -16.76
#